data_AF-A0A1W9NUI2-F1
#
_entry.id   AF-A0A1W9NUI2-F1
#
_cell.length_a   1.000
_cell.length_b   1.000
_cell.length_c   1.000
_cell.angle_alpha   90.00
_cell.angle_beta   90.00
_cell.angle_gamma   90.00
#
_symmetry.space_group_name_H-M   'P 1'
#
loop_
_entity.id
_entity.type
_entity.pdbx_description
1 polymer ?
#
loop_
_entity_poly.entity_id
_entity_poly.type
_entity_poly.pdbx_seq_one_letter_code
_entity_poly.pdbx_strand_id
1 'polypeptide(L)'
;MGAVEFLPIEAERYPVWNIKEHILQHPHLGVVVNAANEVAIEKFQKEQCSFFGMSEIVLDAYRRFENARAKSIEDIISIDKEVRDYAHHM
;
A
#
# COMPACT_ATOMS: atom_id res chain seq x y z
N MET A 1 -25.63 20.98 -17.45
CA MET A 1 -25.37 20.10 -16.29
C MET A 1 -24.98 18.73 -16.85
N GLY A 2 -23.85 18.18 -16.43
CA GLY A 2 -23.44 16.81 -16.81
C GLY A 2 -24.27 15.76 -16.04
N ALA A 3 -24.41 14.57 -16.63
CA ALA A 3 -25.06 13.44 -15.98
C ALA A 3 -24.16 12.86 -14.87
N VAL A 4 -24.77 12.28 -13.84
CA VAL A 4 -24.06 11.51 -12.81
C VAL A 4 -24.00 10.05 -13.27
N GLU A 5 -22.81 9.49 -13.36
CA GLU A 5 -22.57 8.11 -13.77
C GLU A 5 -21.88 7.31 -12.67
N PHE A 6 -22.16 6.01 -12.64
CA PHE A 6 -21.58 5.05 -11.71
C PHE A 6 -20.92 3.95 -12.52
N LEU A 7 -19.64 3.70 -12.27
CA LEU A 7 -18.84 2.68 -12.94
C LEU A 7 -18.20 1.76 -11.91
N PRO A 8 -17.98 0.47 -12.24
CA PRO A 8 -17.22 -0.43 -11.37
C PRO A 8 -15.76 0.02 -11.29
N ILE A 9 -15.08 -0.41 -10.23
CA ILE A 9 -13.63 -0.20 -10.09
C ILE A 9 -12.89 -1.30 -10.85
N GLU A 10 -12.00 -0.90 -11.74
CA GLU A 10 -11.17 -1.79 -12.56
C GLU A 10 -9.83 -2.05 -11.85
N ALA A 11 -9.62 -3.27 -11.37
CA ALA A 11 -8.40 -3.65 -10.64
C ALA A 11 -7.15 -3.61 -11.55
N GLU A 12 -7.33 -3.79 -12.85
CA GLU A 12 -6.27 -3.65 -13.85
C GLU A 12 -5.76 -2.20 -13.92
N ARG A 13 -6.66 -1.23 -13.75
CA ARG A 13 -6.33 0.20 -13.74
C ARG A 13 -5.87 0.69 -12.36
N TYR A 14 -6.38 0.06 -11.30
CA TYR A 14 -6.07 0.40 -9.90
C TYR A 14 -5.60 -0.84 -9.13
N PRO A 15 -4.35 -1.30 -9.33
CA PRO A 15 -3.91 -2.62 -8.84
C PRO A 15 -3.95 -2.79 -7.32
N VAL A 16 -3.80 -1.71 -6.55
CA VAL A 16 -3.96 -1.73 -5.09
C VAL A 16 -5.36 -2.20 -4.67
N TRP A 17 -6.38 -2.07 -5.53
CA TRP A 17 -7.72 -2.59 -5.28
C TRP A 17 -7.77 -4.11 -5.04
N ASN A 18 -6.79 -4.86 -5.57
CA ASN A 18 -6.71 -6.31 -5.40
C ASN A 18 -6.60 -6.78 -3.94
N ILE A 19 -6.14 -5.92 -3.03
CA ILE A 19 -6.01 -6.26 -1.60
C ILE A 19 -7.21 -5.79 -0.75
N LYS A 20 -8.23 -5.16 -1.36
CA LYS A 20 -9.36 -4.54 -0.64
C LYS A 20 -10.03 -5.51 0.34
N GLU A 21 -10.45 -6.68 -0.13
CA GLU A 21 -11.19 -7.61 0.74
C GLU A 21 -10.29 -8.11 1.88
N HIS A 22 -9.01 -8.38 1.58
CA HIS A 22 -8.06 -8.84 2.60
C HIS A 22 -7.78 -7.78 3.66
N ILE A 23 -7.51 -6.53 3.28
CA ILE A 23 -7.21 -5.45 4.24
C ILE A 23 -8.41 -5.09 5.10
N LEU A 24 -9.64 -5.15 4.56
CA LEU A 24 -10.85 -4.91 5.33
C LEU A 24 -11.08 -5.99 6.41
N GLN A 25 -10.66 -7.23 6.16
CA GLN A 25 -10.68 -8.29 7.18
C GLN A 25 -9.48 -8.23 8.14
N HIS A 26 -8.39 -7.56 7.75
CA HIS A 26 -7.15 -7.46 8.52
C HIS A 26 -6.72 -5.99 8.70
N PRO A 27 -7.51 -5.16 9.40
CA PRO A 27 -7.27 -3.71 9.49
C PRO A 27 -5.95 -3.35 10.18
N HIS A 28 -5.40 -4.26 10.99
CA HIS A 28 -4.08 -4.12 11.61
C HIS A 28 -2.92 -4.04 10.59
N LEU A 29 -3.13 -4.52 9.37
CA LEU A 29 -2.17 -4.37 8.26
C LEU A 29 -2.23 -2.97 7.62
N GLY A 30 -3.10 -2.07 8.10
CA GLY A 30 -3.19 -0.69 7.62
C GLY A 30 -1.85 0.05 7.72
N VAL A 31 -1.04 -0.25 8.75
CA VAL A 31 0.33 0.30 8.90
C VAL A 31 1.23 -0.09 7.72
N VAL A 32 1.11 -1.32 7.22
CA VAL A 32 1.91 -1.81 6.08
C VAL A 32 1.55 -1.06 4.81
N VAL A 33 0.25 -0.93 4.52
CA VAL A 33 -0.21 -0.21 3.32
C VAL A 33 0.15 1.26 3.38
N ASN A 34 -0.04 1.90 4.54
CA ASN A 34 0.28 3.31 4.69
C ASN A 34 1.79 3.58 4.50
N ALA A 35 2.63 2.84 5.20
CA ALA A 35 4.08 2.97 5.13
C ALA A 35 4.62 2.75 3.71
N ALA A 36 4.18 1.68 3.05
CA ALA A 36 4.61 1.38 1.68
C ALA A 36 4.13 2.43 0.67
N ASN A 37 2.89 2.92 0.83
CA ASN A 37 2.31 3.91 -0.08
C ASN A 37 3.02 5.27 0.02
N GLU A 38 3.41 5.70 1.22
CA GLU A 38 4.18 6.94 1.39
C GLU A 38 5.54 6.87 0.69
N VAL A 39 6.27 5.74 0.82
CA VAL A 39 7.55 5.54 0.11
C VAL A 39 7.35 5.45 -1.40
N ALA A 40 6.29 4.76 -1.86
CA ALA A 40 5.96 4.67 -3.28
C ALA A 40 5.68 6.06 -3.89
N ILE A 41 4.92 6.91 -3.19
CA ILE A 41 4.64 8.29 -3.62
C ILE A 41 5.93 9.11 -3.66
N GLU A 42 6.81 8.98 -2.65
CA GLU A 42 8.10 9.67 -2.64
C GLU A 42 8.97 9.26 -3.83
N LYS A 43 9.05 7.96 -4.14
CA LYS A 43 9.77 7.44 -5.31
C LYS A 43 9.19 7.96 -6.62
N PHE A 44 7.87 7.98 -6.74
CA PHE A 44 7.19 8.51 -7.93
C PHE A 44 7.49 10.00 -8.12
N GLN A 45 7.45 10.81 -7.05
CA GLN A 45 7.78 12.23 -7.10
C GLN A 45 9.25 12.50 -7.49
N LYS A 46 10.14 11.56 -7.20
CA LYS A 46 11.56 11.60 -7.59
C LYS A 46 11.83 10.94 -8.96
N GLU A 47 10.79 10.58 -9.71
CA GLU A 47 10.87 9.87 -10.99
C GLU A 47 11.60 8.52 -10.90
N GLN A 48 11.61 7.91 -9.71
CA GLN A 48 12.27 6.61 -9.44
C GLN A 48 11.37 5.41 -9.70
N CYS A 49 10.07 5.62 -9.86
CA CYS A 49 9.12 4.59 -10.29
C CYS A 49 8.01 5.20 -11.16
N SER A 50 7.32 4.35 -11.92
CA SER A 50 6.14 4.75 -12.69
C SER A 50 4.88 4.72 -11.83
N PHE A 51 3.75 5.20 -12.35
CA PHE A 51 2.45 5.07 -11.68
C PHE A 51 2.09 3.60 -11.38
N PHE A 52 2.38 2.69 -12.31
CA PHE A 52 2.21 1.26 -12.09
C PHE A 52 3.23 0.71 -11.08
N GLY A 53 4.47 1.20 -11.14
CA GLY A 53 5.52 0.84 -10.18
C GLY A 53 5.18 1.19 -8.74
N MET A 54 4.44 2.28 -8.49
CA MET A 54 3.93 2.56 -7.15
C MET A 54 3.05 1.42 -6.63
N SER A 55 2.16 0.91 -7.47
CA SER A 55 1.25 -0.18 -7.08
C SER A 55 2.01 -1.47 -6.83
N GLU A 56 3.07 -1.76 -7.61
CA GLU A 56 3.94 -2.91 -7.39
C GLU A 56 4.65 -2.84 -6.03
N ILE A 57 5.23 -1.68 -5.68
CA ILE A 57 5.88 -1.46 -4.37
C ILE A 57 4.90 -1.73 -3.22
N VAL A 58 3.70 -1.14 -3.29
CA VAL A 58 2.68 -1.29 -2.24
C VAL A 58 2.21 -2.74 -2.10
N LEU A 59 1.90 -3.40 -3.21
CA LEU A 59 1.39 -4.77 -3.20
C LEU A 59 2.45 -5.78 -2.75
N ASP A 60 3.71 -5.58 -3.13
CA ASP A 60 4.80 -6.46 -2.72
C ASP A 60 5.12 -6.31 -1.23
N ALA A 61 5.22 -5.07 -0.73
CA ALA A 61 5.35 -4.81 0.70
C ALA A 61 4.16 -5.40 1.48
N TYR A 62 2.93 -5.23 0.99
CA TYR A 62 1.75 -5.81 1.62
C TYR A 62 1.84 -7.33 1.76
N ARG A 63 2.26 -8.04 0.70
CA ARG A 63 2.47 -9.49 0.73
C ARG A 63 3.60 -9.88 1.68
N ARG A 64 4.72 -9.16 1.63
CA ARG A 64 5.91 -9.44 2.46
C ARG A 64 5.60 -9.38 3.96
N PHE A 65 4.72 -8.46 4.36
CA PHE A 65 4.37 -8.17 5.75
C PHE A 65 2.92 -8.57 6.10
N GLU A 66 2.29 -9.47 5.33
CA GLU A 66 0.87 -9.85 5.51
C GLU A 66 0.56 -10.48 6.89
N ASN A 67 1.59 -10.98 7.57
CA ASN A 67 1.49 -11.61 8.90
C ASN A 67 1.87 -10.66 10.05
N ALA A 68 2.18 -9.39 9.76
CA ALA A 68 2.55 -8.41 10.78
C ALA A 68 1.42 -8.23 11.79
N ARG A 69 1.74 -8.25 13.09
CA ARG A 69 0.75 -8.00 14.16
C ARG A 69 1.35 -7.14 15.25
N ALA A 70 0.85 -5.91 15.36
CA ALA A 70 1.17 -5.03 16.46
C ALA A 70 0.35 -5.38 17.71
N LYS A 71 1.00 -5.37 18.87
CA LYS A 71 0.37 -5.46 20.21
C LYS A 71 0.51 -4.17 21.00
N SER A 72 1.30 -3.23 20.51
CA SER A 72 1.56 -1.93 21.13
C SER A 72 1.80 -0.85 20.07
N ILE A 73 1.91 0.40 20.51
CA ILE A 73 2.26 1.52 19.62
C ILE A 73 3.71 1.37 19.14
N GLU A 74 4.60 0.87 20.00
CA GLU A 74 5.99 0.62 19.68
C GLU A 74 6.12 -0.42 18.56
N ASP A 75 5.28 -1.46 18.57
CA ASP A 75 5.22 -2.43 17.47
C ASP A 75 4.76 -1.78 16.16
N ILE A 76 3.77 -0.87 16.21
CA ILE A 76 3.32 -0.14 15.01
C ILE A 76 4.46 0.68 14.43
N ILE A 77 5.21 1.40 15.27
CA ILE A 77 6.37 2.20 14.85
C ILE A 77 7.46 1.31 14.25
N SER A 78 7.73 0.14 14.84
CA SER A 78 8.71 -0.82 14.29
C SER A 78 8.28 -1.35 12.93
N ILE A 79 7.01 -1.76 12.80
CA ILE A 79 6.47 -2.28 11.54
C ILE A 79 6.50 -1.19 10.45
N ASP A 80 6.08 0.04 10.76
CA ASP A 80 6.16 1.17 9.82
C ASP A 80 7.59 1.36 9.31
N LYS A 81 8.57 1.38 10.22
CA LYS A 81 9.99 1.51 9.86
C LYS A 81 10.47 0.36 8.98
N GLU A 82 10.19 -0.89 9.35
CA GLU A 82 10.61 -2.07 8.59
C GLU A 82 10.00 -2.09 7.18
N VAL A 83 8.73 -1.70 7.06
CA VAL A 83 8.04 -1.60 5.77
C VAL A 83 8.63 -0.49 4.91
N ARG A 84 8.94 0.68 5.49
CA ARG A 84 9.63 1.76 4.76
C ARG A 84 11.00 1.33 4.28
N ASP A 85 11.79 0.73 5.17
CA ASP A 85 13.12 0.24 4.83
C ASP A 85 13.03 -0.78 3.68
N TYR A 86 12.09 -1.72 3.72
CA TYR A 86 11.84 -2.65 2.62
C TYR A 86 11.47 -1.93 1.32
N ALA A 87 10.46 -1.05 1.36
CA ALA A 87 9.96 -0.32 0.20
C ALA A 87 11.03 0.60 -0.43
N HIS A 88 11.97 1.15 0.35
CA HIS A 88 13.08 1.94 -0.16
C HIS A 88 14.08 1.11 -0.99
N HIS A 89 14.22 -0.19 -0.72
CA HIS A 89 15.13 -1.07 -1.46
C HIS A 89 14.52 -1.72 -2.72
N MET A 90 13.25 -1.46 -3.01
CA MET A 90 12.56 -1.89 -4.24
C MET A 90 12.85 -0.98 -5.44
#